data_AF-A0A3R7IEC9-F1
#
_entry.id   AF-A0A3R7IEC9-F1
#
_cell.length_a   1.000
_cell.length_b   1.000
_cell.length_c   1.000
_cell.angle_alpha   90.00
_cell.angle_beta   90.00
_cell.angle_gamma   90.00
#
_symmetry.space_group_name_H-M   'P 1'
#
loop_
_entity.id
_entity.type
_entity.pdbx_description
1 polymer ?
#
loop_
_entity_poly.entity_id
_entity_poly.type
_entity_poly.pdbx_seq_one_letter_code
_entity_poly.pdbx_strand_id
1 'polypeptide(L)'
;MDVLDHARALNALLTLPRLERVLHIYKTWVNVEGVEGGLALTHRELECVLEFPPNPEHVDFLFSTFQCSTAANNSVSRPRVDLLTLLTTAAIIAQGSLADKAQFVFSLVDLDTEDDIVEAELALVISTCCNGLNRLGLINGEVMAEMDALAIAYEAFEFVELEDGDKMTFTMFIKWLVFHPRPAALLQRIGRKMKEALQERQDRPTNDQFIQYNNGPLDEITESIGLNIIVGLIEANSIWAQ
;
A
#
# COMPACT_ATOMS: atom_id res chain seq x y z
N MET A 1 10.27 -13.93 -13.82
CA MET A 1 9.13 -13.99 -12.89
C MET A 1 8.23 -12.83 -13.25
N ASP A 2 6.94 -13.06 -13.46
CA ASP A 2 6.00 -12.06 -13.97
C ASP A 2 5.78 -10.94 -12.94
N VAL A 3 5.39 -9.75 -13.37
CA VAL A 3 5.06 -8.60 -12.51
C VAL A 3 3.98 -8.99 -11.48
N LEU A 4 3.01 -9.79 -11.92
CA LEU A 4 1.96 -10.34 -11.09
C LEU A 4 2.49 -11.34 -10.05
N ASP A 5 3.50 -12.14 -10.37
CA ASP A 5 4.11 -13.10 -9.42
C ASP A 5 4.78 -12.38 -8.24
N HIS A 6 5.43 -11.25 -8.51
CA HIS A 6 6.06 -10.45 -7.45
C HIS A 6 5.04 -9.70 -6.58
N ALA A 7 4.01 -9.09 -7.18
CA ALA A 7 2.92 -8.46 -6.43
C ALA A 7 2.15 -9.47 -5.55
N ARG A 8 2.03 -10.72 -6.02
CA ARG A 8 1.48 -11.84 -5.24
C ARG A 8 2.39 -12.25 -4.09
N ALA A 9 3.69 -12.42 -4.33
CA ALA A 9 4.66 -12.74 -3.28
C ALA A 9 4.62 -11.67 -2.18
N LEU A 10 4.61 -10.40 -2.59
CA LEU A 10 4.36 -9.25 -1.72
C LEU A 10 3.07 -9.37 -0.90
N ASN A 11 1.92 -9.64 -1.52
CA ASN A 11 0.64 -9.76 -0.81
C ASN A 11 0.63 -10.93 0.20
N ALA A 12 1.29 -12.05 -0.13
CA ALA A 12 1.44 -13.17 0.78
C ALA A 12 2.42 -12.86 1.94
N LEU A 13 3.45 -12.06 1.68
CA LEU A 13 4.48 -11.70 2.65
C LEU A 13 4.10 -10.53 3.54
N LEU A 14 3.31 -9.58 3.05
CA LEU A 14 3.03 -8.29 3.67
C LEU A 14 1.54 -8.12 3.96
N THR A 15 1.01 -9.01 4.79
CA THR A 15 -0.32 -8.79 5.41
C THR A 15 -0.30 -7.52 6.25
N LEU A 16 -1.46 -6.92 6.51
CA LEU A 16 -1.53 -5.68 7.29
C LEU A 16 -0.85 -5.80 8.68
N PRO A 17 -1.04 -6.88 9.47
CA PRO A 17 -0.30 -7.05 10.73
C PRO A 17 1.21 -7.16 10.55
N ARG A 18 1.67 -7.66 9.40
CA ARG A 18 3.10 -7.68 9.08
C ARG A 18 3.63 -6.29 8.83
N LEU A 19 2.88 -5.44 8.13
CA LEU A 19 3.25 -4.05 7.85
C LEU A 19 3.32 -3.22 9.13
N GLU A 20 2.36 -3.39 10.04
CA GLU A 20 2.39 -2.78 11.37
C GLU A 20 3.62 -3.18 12.15
N ARG A 21 4.00 -4.48 12.10
CA ARG A 21 5.22 -4.97 12.73
C ARG A 21 6.49 -4.37 12.13
N VAL A 22 6.57 -4.27 10.79
CA VAL A 22 7.70 -3.63 10.10
C VAL A 22 7.85 -2.18 10.57
N LEU A 23 6.76 -1.42 10.59
CA LEU A 23 6.75 -0.04 11.06
C LEU A 23 7.17 0.07 12.53
N HIS A 24 6.65 -0.82 13.38
CA HIS A 24 7.01 -0.85 14.80
C HIS A 24 8.51 -1.11 15.01
N ILE A 25 9.08 -2.09 14.31
CA ILE A 25 10.52 -2.39 14.40
C ILE A 25 11.34 -1.21 13.90
N TYR A 26 10.93 -0.59 12.78
CA TYR A 26 11.59 0.60 12.26
C TYR A 26 11.62 1.74 13.28
N LYS A 27 10.46 2.13 13.83
CA LYS A 27 10.36 3.21 14.84
C LYS A 27 11.13 2.90 16.13
N THR A 28 11.23 1.61 16.50
CA THR A 28 11.87 1.21 17.76
C THR A 28 13.39 1.08 17.65
N TRP A 29 13.89 0.58 16.50
CA TRP A 29 15.28 0.10 16.40
C TRP A 29 16.11 0.77 15.31
N VAL A 30 15.48 1.34 14.29
CA VAL A 30 16.18 1.96 13.15
C VAL A 30 16.11 3.47 13.24
N ASN A 31 14.91 4.02 13.42
CA ASN A 31 14.67 5.45 13.56
C ASN A 31 14.16 5.76 14.98
N VAL A 32 15.08 5.63 15.94
CA VAL A 32 14.81 5.89 17.36
C VAL A 32 14.48 7.38 17.54
N GLU A 33 13.46 7.67 18.35
CA GLU A 33 13.08 9.03 18.73
C GLU A 33 14.30 9.88 19.12
N GLY A 34 14.40 11.08 18.54
CA GLY A 34 15.50 12.01 18.76
C GLY A 34 16.71 11.83 17.82
N VAL A 35 16.69 10.84 16.92
CA VAL A 35 17.64 10.73 15.81
C VAL A 35 16.96 11.23 14.54
N GLU A 36 17.62 12.09 13.77
CA GLU A 36 17.14 12.53 12.43
C GLU A 36 17.28 11.38 11.41
N GLY A 37 16.56 10.28 11.61
CA GLY A 37 16.43 9.22 10.62
C GLY A 37 15.25 9.52 9.70
N GLY A 38 15.53 9.68 8.40
CA GLY A 38 14.46 9.69 7.39
C GLY A 38 13.89 8.28 7.16
N LEU A 39 12.83 8.19 6.35
CA LEU A 39 12.17 6.92 5.96
C LEU A 39 12.94 6.12 4.89
N ALA A 40 14.28 6.16 4.92
CA ALA A 40 15.15 5.54 3.93
C ALA A 40 16.01 4.43 4.54
N LEU A 41 15.87 3.20 4.04
CA LEU A 41 16.54 2.00 4.59
C LEU A 41 17.70 1.53 3.72
N THR A 42 18.84 1.22 4.32
CA THR A 42 19.85 0.34 3.73
C THR A 42 19.26 -1.06 3.50
N HIS A 43 19.94 -1.88 2.70
CA HIS A 43 19.56 -3.28 2.52
C HIS A 43 19.53 -4.04 3.86
N ARG A 44 20.54 -3.85 4.71
CA ARG A 44 20.61 -4.47 6.04
C ARG A 44 19.50 -3.99 6.99
N GLU A 45 19.14 -2.71 6.95
CA GLU A 45 18.02 -2.18 7.74
C GLU A 45 16.70 -2.75 7.23
N LEU A 46 16.53 -2.91 5.91
CA LEU A 46 15.37 -3.59 5.32
C LEU A 46 15.28 -5.05 5.81
N GLU A 47 16.38 -5.80 5.78
CA GLU A 47 16.42 -7.16 6.35
C GLU A 47 16.01 -7.15 7.83
N CYS A 48 16.51 -6.19 8.60
CA CYS A 48 16.23 -6.09 10.03
C CYS A 48 14.76 -5.81 10.31
N VAL A 49 14.13 -4.85 9.63
CA VAL A 49 12.70 -4.54 9.82
C VAL A 49 11.79 -5.67 9.32
N LEU A 50 12.28 -6.47 8.37
CA LEU A 50 11.65 -7.70 7.92
C LEU A 50 12.00 -8.92 8.81
N GLU A 51 12.64 -8.72 9.96
CA GLU A 51 13.06 -9.75 10.93
C GLU A 51 13.91 -10.88 10.32
N PHE A 52 14.88 -10.52 9.46
CA PHE A 52 15.80 -11.46 8.80
C PHE A 52 15.05 -12.61 8.10
N PRO A 53 14.26 -12.29 7.06
CA PRO A 53 13.38 -13.25 6.43
C PRO A 53 14.19 -14.43 5.85
N PRO A 54 13.63 -15.65 5.85
CA PRO A 54 14.36 -16.85 5.41
C PRO A 54 14.66 -16.88 3.91
N ASN A 55 13.95 -16.08 3.10
CA ASN A 55 14.19 -15.97 1.66
C ASN A 55 14.82 -14.61 1.32
N PRO A 56 16.13 -14.54 1.01
CA PRO A 56 16.82 -13.29 0.68
C PRO A 56 16.33 -12.68 -0.64
N GLU A 57 15.82 -13.49 -1.58
CA GLU A 57 15.32 -12.98 -2.87
C GLU A 57 14.16 -11.99 -2.72
N HIS A 58 13.34 -12.18 -1.68
CA HIS A 58 12.26 -11.25 -1.38
C HIS A 58 12.78 -9.89 -0.93
N VAL A 59 13.89 -9.87 -0.16
CA VAL A 59 14.53 -8.62 0.27
C VAL A 59 15.13 -7.91 -0.93
N ASP A 60 15.86 -8.62 -1.78
CA ASP A 60 16.48 -8.05 -2.99
C ASP A 60 15.43 -7.48 -3.95
N PHE A 61 14.31 -8.19 -4.10
CA PHE A 61 13.18 -7.71 -4.89
C PHE A 61 12.58 -6.42 -4.31
N LEU A 62 12.28 -6.38 -3.01
CA LEU A 62 11.78 -5.16 -2.35
C LEU A 62 12.80 -4.01 -2.46
N PHE A 63 14.08 -4.34 -2.30
CA PHE A 63 15.15 -3.37 -2.34
C PHE A 63 15.29 -2.71 -3.71
N SER A 64 15.31 -3.52 -4.77
CA SER A 64 15.38 -3.03 -6.16
C SER A 64 14.10 -2.32 -6.59
N THR A 65 12.93 -2.79 -6.17
CA THR A 65 11.64 -2.22 -6.55
C THR A 65 11.40 -0.87 -5.87
N PHE A 66 11.71 -0.73 -4.59
CA PHE A 66 11.41 0.46 -3.80
C PHE A 66 12.62 1.36 -3.56
N GLN A 67 13.68 1.20 -4.35
CA GLN A 67 14.86 2.04 -4.27
C GLN A 67 14.51 3.53 -4.46
N CYS A 68 15.12 4.41 -3.66
CA CYS A 68 15.02 5.85 -3.85
C CYS A 68 15.63 6.24 -5.20
N SER A 69 14.92 7.05 -5.98
CA SER A 69 15.47 7.66 -7.20
C SER A 69 16.59 8.62 -6.81
N THR A 70 17.84 8.27 -7.10
CA THR A 70 18.97 9.17 -6.87
C THR A 70 18.89 10.33 -7.86
N ALA A 71 18.45 11.50 -7.39
CA ALA A 71 18.62 12.75 -8.14
C ALA A 71 20.12 13.02 -8.35
N ALA A 72 20.44 13.54 -9.53
CA ALA A 72 21.75 13.65 -10.15
C ALA A 72 22.76 14.57 -9.41
N ASN A 73 23.17 14.21 -8.20
CA ASN A 73 24.34 14.77 -7.56
C ASN A 73 25.37 13.66 -7.36
N ASN A 74 26.57 13.88 -7.91
CA ASN A 74 27.75 12.99 -7.94
C ASN A 74 28.30 12.56 -6.56
N SER A 75 27.49 12.51 -5.52
CA SER A 75 27.80 11.78 -4.29
C SER A 75 27.44 10.32 -4.49
N VAL A 76 28.38 9.42 -4.20
CA VAL A 76 28.17 7.97 -4.10
C VAL A 76 27.26 7.69 -2.89
N SER A 77 26.00 8.10 -2.96
CA SER A 77 25.00 7.77 -1.97
C SER A 77 24.70 6.29 -2.13
N ARG A 78 24.90 5.53 -1.06
CA ARG A 78 24.59 4.10 -1.06
C ARG A 78 23.11 3.93 -1.36
N PRO A 79 22.71 2.94 -2.17
CA PRO A 79 21.31 2.73 -2.48
C PRO A 79 20.50 2.54 -1.18
N ARG A 80 19.29 3.10 -1.18
CA ARG A 80 18.35 3.09 -0.08
C ARG A 80 16.96 2.77 -0.60
N VAL A 81 16.13 2.19 0.24
CA VAL A 81 14.71 1.92 0.00
C VAL A 81 13.88 3.00 0.65
N ASP A 82 12.93 3.53 -0.09
CA ASP A 82 11.89 4.40 0.44
C ASP A 82 10.84 3.55 1.17
N LEU A 83 10.91 3.55 2.51
CA LEU A 83 10.02 2.78 3.36
C LEU A 83 8.57 3.26 3.25
N LEU A 84 8.34 4.57 3.06
CA LEU A 84 6.99 5.10 2.95
C LEU A 84 6.31 4.61 1.68
N THR A 85 7.02 4.67 0.55
CA THR A 85 6.55 4.11 -0.73
C THR A 85 6.30 2.60 -0.62
N LEU A 86 7.17 1.85 0.07
CA LEU A 86 6.97 0.43 0.30
C LEU A 86 5.71 0.15 1.13
N LEU A 87 5.55 0.79 2.29
CA LEU A 87 4.46 0.51 3.22
C LEU A 87 3.10 0.94 2.67
N THR A 88 2.99 2.13 2.09
CA THR A 88 1.74 2.63 1.47
C THR A 88 1.30 1.74 0.31
N THR A 89 2.23 1.33 -0.55
CA THR A 89 1.95 0.45 -1.69
C THR A 89 1.54 -0.95 -1.22
N ALA A 90 2.28 -1.52 -0.27
CA ALA A 90 1.99 -2.83 0.28
C ALA A 90 0.63 -2.86 1.00
N ALA A 91 0.28 -1.80 1.73
CA ALA A 91 -1.01 -1.69 2.40
C ALA A 91 -2.16 -1.76 1.40
N ILE A 92 -2.07 -1.09 0.26
CA ILE A 92 -3.13 -1.07 -0.76
C ILE A 92 -3.39 -2.46 -1.35
N ILE A 93 -2.33 -3.22 -1.62
CA ILE A 93 -2.43 -4.56 -2.21
C ILE A 93 -2.69 -5.66 -1.17
N ALA A 94 -2.55 -5.35 0.12
CA ALA A 94 -2.80 -6.28 1.20
C ALA A 94 -4.27 -6.73 1.24
N GLN A 95 -4.46 -7.96 1.72
CA GLN A 95 -5.78 -8.47 2.10
C GLN A 95 -6.27 -7.77 3.37
N GLY A 96 -7.59 -7.65 3.50
CA GLY A 96 -8.23 -6.97 4.64
C GLY A 96 -9.25 -5.93 4.19
N SER A 97 -9.96 -5.34 5.15
CA SER A 97 -10.95 -4.31 4.87
C SER A 97 -10.30 -3.04 4.33
N LEU A 98 -11.04 -2.26 3.54
CA LEU A 98 -10.55 -0.95 3.08
C LEU A 98 -10.30 -0.02 4.27
N ALA A 99 -11.14 -0.09 5.31
CA ALA A 99 -11.03 0.74 6.50
C ALA A 99 -9.72 0.50 7.25
N ASP A 100 -9.34 -0.76 7.50
CA ASP A 100 -8.11 -1.08 8.24
C ASP A 100 -6.87 -0.64 7.44
N LYS A 101 -6.88 -0.88 6.13
CA LYS A 101 -5.80 -0.44 5.23
C LYS A 101 -5.67 1.07 5.18
N ALA A 102 -6.80 1.77 5.08
CA ALA A 102 -6.84 3.22 5.09
C ALA A 102 -6.36 3.78 6.44
N GLN A 103 -6.76 3.18 7.56
CA GLN A 103 -6.32 3.59 8.89
C GLN A 103 -4.81 3.46 9.04
N PHE A 104 -4.25 2.33 8.58
CA PHE A 104 -2.80 2.13 8.57
C PHE A 104 -2.10 3.21 7.74
N VAL A 105 -2.55 3.45 6.49
CA VAL A 105 -1.97 4.48 5.62
C VAL A 105 -2.10 5.88 6.21
N PHE A 106 -3.25 6.20 6.81
CA PHE A 106 -3.48 7.48 7.47
C PHE A 106 -2.48 7.68 8.63
N SER A 107 -2.31 6.67 9.48
CA SER A 107 -1.34 6.71 10.60
C SER A 107 0.14 6.73 10.19
N LEU A 108 0.45 6.43 8.91
CA LEU A 108 1.81 6.52 8.40
C LEU A 108 2.24 7.96 8.10
N VAL A 109 1.28 8.81 7.73
CA VAL A 109 1.54 10.17 7.27
C VAL A 109 1.01 11.25 8.19
N ASP A 110 0.22 10.90 9.21
CA ASP A 110 -0.01 11.75 10.38
C ASP A 110 1.30 11.85 11.17
N LEU A 111 2.15 12.81 10.76
CA LEU A 111 3.50 12.97 11.29
C LEU A 111 3.52 13.73 12.62
N ASP A 112 2.51 14.57 12.87
CA ASP A 112 2.39 15.39 14.07
C ASP A 112 1.50 14.77 15.16
N THR A 113 0.91 13.60 14.91
CA THR A 113 0.06 12.83 15.84
C THR A 113 -1.19 13.60 16.28
N GLU A 114 -1.65 14.53 15.45
CA GLU A 114 -2.87 15.30 15.69
C GLU A 114 -4.14 14.55 15.24
N ASP A 115 -4.01 13.29 14.80
CA ASP A 115 -5.09 12.44 14.26
C ASP A 115 -5.77 13.02 13.00
N ASP A 116 -5.13 14.03 12.38
CA ASP A 116 -5.59 14.74 11.20
C ASP A 116 -4.41 14.97 10.24
N ILE A 117 -4.67 14.97 8.93
CA ILE A 117 -3.62 15.19 7.91
C ILE A 117 -3.79 16.52 7.19
N VAL A 118 -2.67 17.18 6.85
CA VAL A 118 -2.65 18.36 5.97
C VAL A 118 -2.54 17.97 4.49
N GLU A 119 -2.79 18.92 3.58
CA GLU A 119 -2.73 18.69 2.12
C GLU A 119 -1.40 18.07 1.66
N ALA A 120 -0.27 18.53 2.24
CA ALA A 120 1.05 18.02 1.90
C ALA A 120 1.24 16.54 2.30
N GLU A 121 0.66 16.11 3.42
CA GLU A 121 0.71 14.71 3.87
C GLU A 121 -0.18 13.83 2.98
N LEU A 122 -1.35 14.33 2.56
CA LEU A 122 -2.19 13.62 1.59
C LEU A 122 -1.50 13.49 0.22
N ALA A 123 -0.84 14.55 -0.25
CA ALA A 123 -0.05 14.51 -1.49
C ALA A 123 1.09 13.49 -1.40
N LEU A 124 1.70 13.35 -0.22
CA LEU A 124 2.70 12.33 0.03
C LEU A 124 2.11 10.91 -0.06
N VAL A 125 0.91 10.67 0.47
CA VAL A 125 0.20 9.39 0.28
C VAL A 125 -0.07 9.12 -1.20
N ILE A 126 -0.60 10.11 -1.93
CA ILE A 126 -0.98 9.97 -3.34
C ILE A 126 0.24 9.63 -4.19
N SER A 127 1.33 10.37 -4.01
CA SER A 127 2.56 10.18 -4.79
C SER A 127 3.24 8.86 -4.48
N THR A 128 3.40 8.50 -3.20
CA THR A 128 4.07 7.26 -2.79
C THR A 128 3.27 6.02 -3.22
N CYS A 129 1.95 6.05 -3.06
CA CYS A 129 1.04 5.03 -3.59
C CYS A 129 1.17 4.86 -5.11
N CYS A 130 0.98 5.94 -5.87
CA CYS A 130 0.99 5.84 -7.33
C CYS A 130 2.36 5.39 -7.85
N ASN A 131 3.44 5.93 -7.29
CA ASN A 131 4.79 5.58 -7.69
C ASN A 131 5.12 4.13 -7.35
N GLY A 132 4.77 3.64 -6.16
CA GLY A 132 5.04 2.25 -5.84
C GLY A 132 4.16 1.27 -6.63
N LEU A 133 2.88 1.59 -6.88
CA LEU A 133 2.04 0.79 -7.78
C LEU A 133 2.57 0.77 -9.21
N ASN A 134 3.19 1.86 -9.68
CA ASN A 134 3.84 1.94 -10.99
C ASN A 134 5.10 1.08 -11.03
N ARG A 135 5.95 1.14 -9.98
CA ARG A 135 7.13 0.28 -9.84
C ARG A 135 6.77 -1.21 -9.79
N LEU A 136 5.61 -1.55 -9.25
CA LEU A 136 5.02 -2.89 -9.30
C LEU A 136 4.30 -3.22 -10.61
N GLY A 137 4.32 -2.35 -11.62
CA GLY A 137 3.62 -2.54 -12.90
C GLY A 137 2.10 -2.74 -12.78
N LEU A 138 1.51 -2.39 -11.63
CA LEU A 138 0.08 -2.52 -11.38
C LEU A 138 -0.69 -1.38 -12.04
N ILE A 139 -0.05 -0.23 -12.21
CA ILE A 139 -0.55 0.89 -13.01
C ILE A 139 0.49 1.27 -14.07
N ASN A 140 0.00 1.74 -15.21
CA ASN A 140 0.85 2.27 -16.27
C ASN A 140 0.70 3.80 -16.24
N GLY A 141 1.81 4.51 -16.09
CA GLY A 141 1.83 5.97 -16.06
C GLY A 141 3.23 6.51 -15.94
N GLU A 142 3.35 7.83 -15.97
CA GLU A 142 4.59 8.50 -15.57
C GLU A 142 4.74 8.46 -14.04
N VAL A 143 5.95 8.76 -13.57
CA VAL A 143 6.19 8.96 -12.13
C VAL A 143 5.34 10.15 -11.68
N MET A 144 4.51 9.95 -10.66
CA MET A 144 3.70 10.99 -10.05
C MET A 144 4.63 12.05 -9.46
N ALA A 145 4.63 13.24 -10.08
CA ALA A 145 5.38 14.38 -9.58
C ALA A 145 4.69 14.98 -8.35
N GLU A 146 5.48 15.65 -7.51
CA GLU A 146 4.98 16.25 -6.27
C GLU A 146 3.88 17.30 -6.53
N MET A 147 4.06 18.15 -7.55
CA MET A 147 3.07 19.17 -7.92
C MET A 147 1.75 18.56 -8.40
N ASP A 148 1.80 17.44 -9.13
CA ASP A 148 0.59 16.73 -9.56
C ASP A 148 -0.13 16.10 -8.37
N ALA A 149 0.63 15.52 -7.43
CA ALA A 149 0.08 14.95 -6.21
C ALA A 149 -0.56 16.01 -5.31
N LEU A 150 0.05 17.20 -5.20
CA LEU A 150 -0.52 18.35 -4.48
C LEU A 150 -1.81 18.84 -5.13
N ALA A 151 -1.87 18.94 -6.46
CA ALA A 151 -3.10 19.31 -7.15
C ALA A 151 -4.24 18.31 -6.87
N ILE A 152 -3.93 17.00 -6.86
CA ILE A 152 -4.91 15.96 -6.50
C ILE A 152 -5.33 16.06 -5.03
N ALA A 153 -4.40 16.38 -4.13
CA ALA A 153 -4.70 16.57 -2.71
C ALA A 153 -5.61 17.79 -2.48
N TYR A 154 -5.35 18.91 -3.15
CA TYR A 154 -6.20 20.09 -3.11
C TYR A 154 -7.63 19.77 -3.56
N GLU A 155 -7.79 19.07 -4.70
CA GLU A 155 -9.11 18.59 -5.14
C GLU A 155 -9.80 17.67 -4.12
N ALA A 156 -9.02 16.89 -3.37
CA ALA A 156 -9.55 16.02 -2.32
C ALA A 156 -10.09 16.82 -1.12
N PHE A 157 -9.38 17.87 -0.71
CA PHE A 157 -9.79 18.78 0.36
C PHE A 157 -11.05 19.56 -0.04
N GLU A 158 -11.09 20.08 -1.26
CA GLU A 158 -12.29 20.72 -1.82
C GLU A 158 -13.50 19.76 -1.82
N PHE A 159 -13.29 18.50 -2.23
CA PHE A 159 -14.36 17.49 -2.25
C PHE A 159 -14.97 17.19 -0.88
N VAL A 160 -14.17 17.28 0.19
CA VAL A 160 -14.66 17.09 1.56
C VAL A 160 -15.08 18.39 2.24
N GLU A 161 -15.14 19.49 1.48
CA GLU A 161 -15.60 20.82 1.90
C GLU A 161 -14.71 21.44 2.99
N LEU A 162 -13.39 21.25 2.90
CA LEU A 162 -12.41 21.91 3.77
C LEU A 162 -11.94 23.25 3.17
N GLU A 163 -11.67 24.23 4.02
CA GLU A 163 -11.07 25.51 3.62
C GLU A 163 -9.54 25.41 3.57
N ASP A 164 -8.89 26.37 2.92
CA ASP A 164 -7.42 26.43 2.83
C ASP A 164 -6.79 26.48 4.23
N GLY A 165 -5.94 25.49 4.53
CA GLY A 165 -5.23 25.38 5.79
C GLY A 165 -5.96 24.59 6.88
N ASP A 166 -7.19 24.13 6.61
CA ASP A 166 -7.83 23.14 7.47
C ASP A 166 -7.13 21.78 7.37
N LYS A 167 -7.47 20.87 8.29
CA LYS A 167 -6.95 19.51 8.32
C LYS A 167 -8.04 18.48 8.04
N MET A 168 -7.64 17.36 7.43
CA MET A 168 -8.53 16.27 7.06
C MET A 168 -8.50 15.16 8.11
N THR A 169 -9.66 14.93 8.74
CA THR A 169 -9.86 13.80 9.66
C THR A 169 -9.86 12.46 8.92
N PHE A 170 -9.64 11.36 9.65
CA PHE A 170 -9.76 10.02 9.08
C PHE A 170 -11.13 9.74 8.42
N THR A 171 -12.23 10.27 8.99
CA THR A 171 -13.56 10.09 8.42
C THR A 171 -13.69 10.78 7.05
N MET A 172 -13.12 11.98 6.92
CA MET A 172 -13.07 12.71 5.65
C MET A 172 -12.18 12.01 4.63
N PHE A 173 -11.03 11.48 5.07
CA PHE A 173 -10.14 10.69 4.22
C PHE A 173 -10.85 9.44 3.65
N ILE A 174 -11.61 8.72 4.48
CA ILE A 174 -12.44 7.60 4.01
C ILE A 174 -13.53 8.07 3.04
N LYS A 175 -14.20 9.19 3.33
CA LYS A 175 -15.21 9.78 2.43
C LYS A 175 -14.59 10.02 1.05
N TRP A 176 -13.41 10.65 1.00
CA TRP A 176 -12.69 10.87 -0.25
C TRP A 176 -12.31 9.55 -0.94
N LEU A 177 -11.69 8.60 -0.23
CA LEU A 177 -11.26 7.32 -0.80
C LEU A 177 -12.40 6.52 -1.45
N VAL A 178 -13.59 6.54 -0.84
CA VAL A 178 -14.74 5.74 -1.27
C VAL A 178 -15.59 6.45 -2.32
N PHE A 179 -15.84 7.74 -2.15
CA PHE A 179 -16.83 8.47 -2.96
C PHE A 179 -16.22 9.34 -4.04
N HIS A 180 -14.94 9.70 -3.95
CA HIS A 180 -14.30 10.46 -5.01
C HIS A 180 -13.96 9.55 -6.21
N PRO A 181 -14.24 9.95 -7.46
CA PRO A 181 -14.07 9.08 -8.64
C PRO A 181 -12.63 8.57 -8.84
N ARG A 182 -11.62 9.40 -8.53
CA ARG A 182 -10.21 9.04 -8.75
C ARG A 182 -9.73 7.87 -7.89
N PRO A 183 -9.75 7.94 -6.53
CA PRO A 183 -9.32 6.82 -5.70
C PRO A 183 -10.22 5.58 -5.90
N ALA A 184 -11.53 5.76 -6.07
CA ALA A 184 -12.45 4.65 -6.33
C ALA A 184 -12.07 3.86 -7.60
N ALA A 185 -11.80 4.56 -8.71
CA ALA A 185 -11.38 3.92 -9.96
C ALA A 185 -10.02 3.22 -9.84
N LEU A 186 -9.08 3.81 -9.11
CA LEU A 186 -7.77 3.21 -8.84
C LEU A 186 -7.92 1.90 -8.05
N LEU A 187 -8.63 1.95 -6.92
CA LEU A 187 -8.86 0.79 -6.05
C LEU A 187 -9.59 -0.33 -6.81
N GLN A 188 -10.58 0.01 -7.64
CA GLN A 188 -11.28 -0.96 -8.49
C GLN A 188 -10.34 -1.64 -9.50
N ARG A 189 -9.46 -0.86 -10.15
CA ARG A 189 -8.48 -1.38 -11.10
C ARG A 189 -7.47 -2.32 -10.42
N ILE A 190 -6.96 -1.94 -9.26
CA ILE A 190 -6.04 -2.79 -8.47
C ILE A 190 -6.74 -4.07 -8.02
N GLY A 191 -7.96 -3.96 -7.46
CA GLY A 191 -8.75 -5.10 -7.03
C GLY A 191 -9.01 -6.11 -8.16
N ARG A 192 -9.29 -5.62 -9.38
CA ARG A 192 -9.45 -6.48 -10.55
C ARG A 192 -8.17 -7.23 -10.91
N LYS A 193 -7.04 -6.52 -11.03
CA LYS A 193 -5.73 -7.14 -11.33
C LYS A 193 -5.37 -8.20 -10.29
N MET A 194 -5.56 -7.89 -9.01
CA MET A 194 -5.27 -8.84 -7.92
C MET A 194 -6.20 -10.06 -7.96
N LYS A 195 -7.47 -9.91 -8.35
CA LYS A 195 -8.42 -11.02 -8.49
C LYS A 195 -8.09 -11.92 -9.68
N GLU A 196 -7.82 -11.34 -10.85
CA GLU A 196 -7.37 -12.08 -12.05
C GLU A 196 -6.11 -12.88 -11.72
N ALA A 197 -5.19 -12.26 -10.97
CA ALA A 197 -3.96 -12.88 -10.54
C ALA A 197 -4.18 -14.13 -9.65
N LEU A 198 -5.24 -14.15 -8.84
CA LEU A 198 -5.60 -15.28 -7.97
C LEU A 198 -6.27 -16.41 -8.77
N GLN A 199 -7.12 -16.08 -9.75
CA GLN A 199 -7.86 -17.06 -10.54
C GLN A 199 -6.93 -17.87 -11.47
N GLU A 200 -5.95 -17.22 -12.12
CA GLU A 200 -4.96 -17.90 -12.98
C GLU A 200 -4.19 -19.04 -12.27
N ARG A 201 -4.05 -18.96 -10.94
CA ARG A 201 -3.37 -19.99 -10.13
C ARG A 201 -4.27 -21.17 -9.81
N GLN A 202 -5.58 -20.94 -9.60
CA GLN A 202 -6.54 -22.02 -9.43
C GLN A 202 -6.71 -22.83 -10.72
N ASP A 203 -6.60 -22.16 -11.86
CA ASP A 203 -6.75 -22.77 -13.19
C ASP A 203 -5.45 -23.40 -13.73
N ARG A 204 -4.29 -23.14 -13.10
CA ARG A 204 -3.04 -23.89 -13.41
C ARG A 204 -3.14 -25.28 -12.79
N PRO A 205 -3.22 -26.38 -13.59
CA PRO A 205 -3.17 -27.72 -13.04
C PRO A 205 -1.84 -27.88 -12.29
N THR A 206 -1.94 -28.27 -11.03
CA THR A 206 -0.82 -28.52 -10.13
C THR A 206 0.00 -29.69 -10.69
N ASN A 207 1.00 -29.39 -11.50
CA ASN A 207 1.90 -30.39 -12.07
C ASN A 207 3.20 -30.49 -11.26
N ASP A 208 3.10 -30.36 -9.94
CA ASP A 208 4.17 -30.71 -9.01
C ASP A 208 3.65 -31.81 -8.08
N GLN A 209 4.31 -32.96 -8.20
CA GLN A 209 4.02 -34.18 -7.47
C GLN A 209 4.21 -33.97 -5.96
N PHE A 210 3.18 -34.35 -5.20
CA PHE A 210 3.23 -34.89 -3.83
C PHE A 210 4.22 -34.26 -2.82
N ILE A 211 3.70 -33.45 -1.89
CA ILE A 211 3.85 -33.71 -0.44
C ILE A 211 2.49 -33.49 0.22
N GLN A 212 1.78 -34.58 0.51
CA GLN A 212 0.78 -34.62 1.57
C GLN A 212 1.51 -34.54 2.90
N TYR A 213 1.18 -33.58 3.76
CA TYR A 213 1.10 -33.82 5.21
C TYR A 213 0.08 -32.87 5.86
N ASN A 214 -0.89 -33.50 6.52
CA ASN A 214 -1.89 -33.01 7.46
C ASN A 214 -3.11 -32.22 6.94
N ASN A 215 -4.13 -33.02 6.62
CA ASN A 215 -5.54 -32.69 6.80
C ASN A 215 -5.82 -32.10 8.21
N GLY A 216 -6.18 -30.83 8.26
CA GLY A 216 -7.14 -30.27 9.23
C GLY A 216 -8.36 -29.77 8.44
N PRO A 217 -9.57 -29.75 9.02
CA PRO A 217 -10.80 -29.61 8.24
C PRO A 217 -10.83 -28.25 7.54
N LEU A 218 -10.83 -28.30 6.20
CA LEU A 218 -11.26 -27.23 5.31
C LEU A 218 -12.79 -27.27 5.25
N ASP A 219 -13.42 -26.83 6.34
CA ASP A 219 -14.82 -26.42 6.38
C ASP A 219 -14.89 -25.38 7.50
N GLU A 220 -15.43 -24.20 7.20
CA GLU A 220 -15.39 -22.94 7.97
C GLU A 220 -14.14 -22.06 7.72
N ILE A 221 -14.12 -21.34 6.59
CA ILE A 221 -13.85 -19.89 6.43
C ILE A 221 -14.14 -19.55 4.96
N THR A 222 -15.39 -19.82 4.55
CA THR A 222 -15.96 -19.35 3.30
C THR A 222 -17.30 -18.72 3.61
N GLU A 223 -17.29 -17.66 4.41
CA GLU A 223 -18.33 -16.62 4.40
C GLU A 223 -18.00 -15.51 5.41
N SER A 224 -18.15 -14.27 4.95
CA SER A 224 -18.10 -13.02 5.73
C SER A 224 -16.67 -12.66 6.22
N ILE A 225 -16.04 -11.53 5.90
CA ILE A 225 -16.45 -10.13 5.75
C ILE A 225 -15.31 -9.49 4.92
N GLY A 226 -15.62 -8.77 3.84
CA GLY A 226 -14.59 -7.99 3.12
C GLY A 226 -14.86 -7.67 1.65
N LEU A 227 -15.69 -8.46 0.97
CA LEU A 227 -16.12 -8.20 -0.41
C LEU A 227 -17.49 -7.49 -0.51
N ASN A 228 -18.33 -7.59 0.52
CA ASN A 228 -19.69 -7.03 0.49
C ASN A 228 -19.76 -5.50 0.68
N ILE A 229 -18.71 -4.85 1.20
CA ILE A 229 -18.73 -3.38 1.35
C ILE A 229 -18.47 -2.69 0.02
N ILE A 230 -17.58 -3.24 -0.83
CA ILE A 230 -17.29 -2.66 -2.15
C ILE A 230 -18.44 -2.96 -3.12
N VAL A 231 -19.08 -4.13 -3.05
CA VAL A 231 -20.23 -4.48 -3.91
C VAL A 231 -21.53 -3.80 -3.43
N GLY A 232 -21.77 -3.70 -2.12
CA GLY A 232 -22.97 -3.07 -1.57
C GLY A 232 -23.06 -1.56 -1.80
N LEU A 233 -21.93 -0.86 -1.84
CA LEU A 233 -21.88 0.58 -2.19
C LEU A 233 -22.13 0.84 -3.68
N ILE A 234 -21.82 -0.12 -4.56
CA ILE A 234 -22.09 -0.03 -6.00
C ILE A 234 -23.58 -0.20 -6.29
N GLU A 235 -24.27 -1.09 -5.57
CA GLU A 235 -25.72 -1.30 -5.73
C GLU A 235 -26.54 -0.11 -5.19
N ALA A 236 -26.11 0.55 -4.12
CA ALA A 236 -26.78 1.75 -3.61
C ALA A 236 -26.74 2.93 -4.60
N ASN A 237 -25.65 3.10 -5.36
CA ASN A 237 -25.54 4.17 -6.36
C ASN A 237 -26.32 3.89 -7.67
N SER A 238 -26.78 2.65 -7.88
CA SER A 238 -27.68 2.32 -9.00
C SER A 238 -29.12 2.76 -8.74
N ILE A 239 -29.51 3.00 -7.49
CA ILE A 239 -30.91 3.25 -7.10
C ILE A 239 -31.25 4.75 -7.08
N TRP A 240 -30.23 5.64 -7.01
CA TRP A 240 -30.42 7.10 -7.03
C TRP A 240 -30.09 7.77 -8.37
N ALA A 241 -29.84 6.97 -9.42
CA ALA A 241 -29.59 7.45 -10.79
C ALA A 241 -30.78 7.17 -11.75
N GLN A 242 -32.01 7.11 -11.22
CA GLN A 242 -33.26 7.11 -12.01
C GLN A 242 -34.12 8.32 -11.66
#